data_AF-A0A7J8MMD0-F1
#
_entry.id   AF-A0A7J8MMD0-F1
#
_cell.length_a   1.000
_cell.length_b   1.000
_cell.length_c   1.000
_cell.angle_alpha   90.00
_cell.angle_beta   90.00
_cell.angle_gamma   90.00
#
_symmetry.space_group_name_H-M   'P 1'
#
loop_
_entity.id
_entity.type
_entity.pdbx_description
1 polymer ?
#
loop_
_entity_poly.entity_id
_entity_poly.type
_entity_poly.pdbx_seq_one_letter_code
_entity_poly.pdbx_strand_id
1 'polypeptide(L)'
;MPGSGNDVWEIDTSLLKYESKLASCSYGDLYKGTFYGQDVAIKVLRMEHLNENLRREFTQEVNIMRKIQHKNVVQFFGACTTPPNLCIVTEFMSGGSIYDLLHKQKSGFKLPLLLKLAIDVSEGMSFLHQNGIMHRDLKAANLLMDENG
;
A
#
# COMPACT_ATOMS: atom_id res chain seq x y z
N MET A 1 -23.66 -23.48 2.56
CA MET A 1 -22.42 -23.08 1.87
C MET A 1 -22.79 -22.27 0.64
N PRO A 2 -22.62 -20.95 0.63
CA PRO A 2 -22.69 -20.17 -0.59
C PRO A 2 -21.30 -19.61 -0.91
N GLY A 3 -20.64 -20.26 -1.87
CA GLY A 3 -19.65 -19.61 -2.71
C GLY A 3 -20.34 -19.25 -4.02
N SER A 4 -20.52 -17.96 -4.29
CA SER A 4 -20.89 -17.43 -5.61
C SER A 4 -20.86 -15.91 -5.55
N GLY A 5 -19.70 -15.35 -5.85
CA GLY A 5 -19.46 -13.93 -6.03
C GLY A 5 -17.98 -13.80 -6.23
N ASN A 6 -17.53 -13.52 -7.45
CA ASN A 6 -16.18 -13.02 -7.63
C ASN A 6 -16.07 -11.82 -6.70
N ASP A 7 -15.25 -11.97 -5.66
CA ASP A 7 -14.87 -10.90 -4.77
C ASP A 7 -14.38 -9.76 -5.67
N VAL A 8 -15.09 -8.63 -5.70
CA VAL A 8 -14.85 -7.50 -6.65
C VAL A 8 -13.40 -6.97 -6.59
N TRP A 9 -12.68 -7.33 -5.53
CA TRP A 9 -11.30 -6.96 -5.24
C TRP A 9 -10.26 -8.00 -5.69
N GLU A 10 -10.64 -9.22 -6.08
CA GLU A 10 -9.71 -10.21 -6.62
C GLU A 10 -9.39 -9.86 -8.08
N ILE A 11 -8.11 -9.65 -8.38
CA ILE A 11 -7.67 -9.16 -9.69
C ILE A 11 -7.09 -10.29 -10.55
N ASP A 12 -7.40 -10.25 -11.84
CA ASP A 12 -6.64 -11.03 -12.83
C ASP A 12 -5.30 -10.33 -13.09
N THR A 13 -4.21 -11.02 -12.73
CA THR A 13 -2.84 -10.53 -12.93
C THR A 13 -2.47 -10.26 -14.38
N SER A 14 -3.20 -10.82 -15.36
CA SER A 14 -3.00 -10.54 -16.78
C SER A 14 -3.30 -9.07 -17.15
N LEU A 15 -4.07 -8.37 -16.30
CA LEU A 15 -4.42 -6.97 -16.45
C LEU A 15 -3.37 -6.01 -15.87
N LEU A 16 -2.42 -6.54 -15.09
CA LEU A 16 -1.33 -5.76 -14.51
C LEU A 16 -0.18 -5.64 -15.51
N LYS A 17 0.30 -4.41 -15.71
CA LYS A 17 1.51 -4.15 -16.47
C LYS A 17 2.60 -3.68 -15.53
N TYR A 18 3.67 -4.45 -15.44
CA TYR A 18 4.84 -4.10 -14.63
C TYR A 18 5.73 -3.12 -15.40
N GLU A 19 6.24 -2.09 -14.72
CA GLU A 19 7.12 -1.08 -15.32
C GLU A 19 8.52 -1.14 -14.73
N SER A 20 8.67 -0.77 -13.46
CA SER A 20 9.98 -0.71 -12.79
C SER A 20 9.91 -1.29 -11.40
N LYS A 21 11.02 -1.90 -10.95
CA LYS A 21 11.14 -2.40 -9.58
C LYS A 21 11.53 -1.25 -8.66
N LEU A 22 10.69 -0.97 -7.67
CA LEU A 22 10.88 0.13 -6.71
C LEU A 22 11.71 -0.33 -5.51
N ALA A 23 11.43 -1.53 -5.00
CA ALA A 23 12.12 -2.06 -3.84
C ALA A 23 12.15 -3.60 -3.83
N SER A 24 13.06 -4.14 -3.04
CA SER A 24 13.17 -5.57 -2.76
C SER A 24 13.33 -5.75 -1.26
N CYS A 25 12.53 -6.62 -0.65
CA CYS A 25 12.67 -7.00 0.75
C CYS A 25 12.76 -8.53 0.88
N SER A 26 12.96 -9.02 2.11
CA SER A 26 13.11 -10.45 2.39
C SER A 26 11.92 -11.29 1.94
N TYR A 27 10.71 -10.73 1.93
CA TYR A 27 9.47 -11.48 1.71
C TYR A 27 8.80 -11.19 0.35
N GLY A 28 9.31 -10.22 -0.40
CA GLY A 28 8.61 -9.72 -1.57
C GLY A 28 9.36 -8.63 -2.31
N ASP A 29 8.76 -8.24 -3.42
CA ASP A 29 9.24 -7.19 -4.30
C ASP A 29 8.12 -6.18 -4.53
N LEU A 30 8.49 -4.91 -4.58
CA LEU A 30 7.56 -3.82 -4.88
C LEU A 30 7.86 -3.26 -6.25
N TYR A 31 6.85 -3.17 -7.10
CA TYR A 31 6.95 -2.66 -8.46
C TYR A 31 6.03 -1.45 -8.65
N LYS A 32 6.47 -0.52 -9.49
CA LYS A 32 5.56 0.39 -10.19
C LYS A 32 4.95 -0.36 -11.38
N GLY A 33 3.67 -0.14 -11.62
CA GLY A 33 2.99 -0.66 -12.80
C GLY A 33 1.76 0.16 -13.16
N THR A 34 0.95 -0.38 -14.08
CA THR A 34 -0.38 0.15 -14.39
C THR A 34 -1.46 -0.93 -14.29
N PHE A 35 -2.65 -0.52 -13.86
CA PHE A 35 -3.87 -1.32 -13.83
C PHE A 35 -5.00 -0.51 -14.45
N TYR A 36 -5.59 -1.00 -15.56
CA TYR A 36 -6.55 -0.24 -16.38
C TYR A 36 -6.09 1.18 -16.77
N GLY A 37 -4.78 1.38 -16.94
CA GLY A 37 -4.19 2.67 -17.31
C GLY A 37 -3.93 3.62 -16.14
N GLN A 38 -4.26 3.23 -14.90
CA GLN A 38 -3.92 3.96 -13.69
C GLN A 38 -2.59 3.48 -13.11
N ASP A 39 -1.74 4.41 -12.67
CA ASP A 39 -0.48 4.10 -11.99
C ASP A 39 -0.74 3.39 -10.64
N VAL A 40 -0.05 2.26 -10.42
CA VAL A 40 -0.21 1.42 -9.24
C VAL A 40 1.12 0.97 -8.65
N ALA A 41 1.11 0.71 -7.35
CA ALA A 41 2.15 -0.04 -6.66
C ALA A 41 1.72 -1.51 -6.54
N ILE A 42 2.58 -2.42 -6.98
CA ILE A 42 2.32 -3.87 -7.01
C ILE A 42 3.30 -4.53 -6.04
N LYS A 43 2.81 -4.94 -4.86
CA LYS A 43 3.57 -5.67 -3.84
C LYS A 43 3.43 -7.16 -4.10
N VAL A 44 4.45 -7.78 -4.68
CA VAL A 44 4.49 -9.21 -5.01
C VAL A 44 5.14 -9.98 -3.87
N LEU A 45 4.53 -11.08 -3.45
CA LEU A 45 5.04 -11.97 -2.42
C LEU A 45 5.87 -13.09 -3.06
N ARG A 46 7.08 -13.37 -2.54
CA ARG A 46 7.92 -14.43 -3.12
C ARG A 46 7.52 -15.81 -2.61
N MET A 47 7.21 -16.70 -3.55
CA MET A 47 6.79 -18.07 -3.25
C MET A 47 7.87 -18.89 -2.55
N GLU A 48 9.15 -18.63 -2.82
CA GLU A 48 10.29 -19.31 -2.19
C GLU A 48 10.36 -19.13 -0.66
N HIS A 49 9.78 -18.05 -0.14
CA HIS A 49 9.71 -17.74 1.29
C HIS A 49 8.32 -17.94 1.88
N LEU A 50 7.36 -18.46 1.10
CA LEU A 50 5.97 -18.59 1.54
C LEU A 50 5.84 -19.69 2.59
N ASN A 51 5.60 -19.27 3.83
CA ASN A 51 5.22 -20.14 4.94
C ASN A 51 3.83 -19.73 5.47
N GLU A 52 3.28 -20.51 6.41
CA GLU A 52 1.95 -20.25 6.97
C GLU A 52 1.82 -18.89 7.65
N ASN A 53 2.89 -18.41 8.30
CA ASN A 53 2.89 -17.10 8.95
C ASN A 53 2.82 -15.97 7.92
N LEU A 54 3.65 -16.02 6.88
CA LEU A 54 3.67 -15.02 5.82
C LEU A 54 2.35 -15.03 5.03
N ARG A 55 1.78 -16.21 4.77
CA ARG A 55 0.46 -16.33 4.15
C ARG A 55 -0.63 -15.69 5.03
N ARG A 56 -0.59 -15.92 6.34
CA ARG A 56 -1.52 -15.31 7.30
C ARG A 56 -1.38 -13.79 7.33
N GLU A 57 -0.15 -13.27 7.35
CA GLU A 57 0.11 -11.82 7.30
C GLU A 57 -0.41 -11.19 6.01
N PHE A 58 -0.15 -11.80 4.86
CA PHE A 58 -0.68 -11.38 3.56
C PHE A 58 -2.21 -11.35 3.56
N THR A 59 -2.86 -12.44 4.00
CA THR A 59 -4.32 -12.50 4.08
C THR A 59 -4.89 -11.46 5.06
N GLN A 60 -4.20 -11.18 6.18
CA GLN A 60 -4.61 -10.13 7.10
C GLN A 60 -4.50 -8.74 6.47
N GLU A 61 -3.42 -8.45 5.76
CA GLU A 61 -3.20 -7.20 5.04
C GLU A 61 -4.32 -6.94 4.02
N VAL A 62 -4.62 -7.93 3.17
CA VAL A 62 -5.74 -7.87 2.20
C VAL A 62 -7.09 -7.62 2.91
N ASN A 63 -7.36 -8.34 4.00
CA ASN A 63 -8.62 -8.22 4.74
C ASN A 63 -8.81 -6.86 5.42
N ILE A 64 -7.73 -6.21 5.82
CA ILE A 64 -7.72 -4.85 6.38
C ILE A 64 -7.94 -3.85 5.25
N MET A 65 -7.10 -3.91 4.22
CA MET A 65 -7.08 -2.95 3.12
C MET A 65 -8.42 -2.90 2.36
N ARG A 66 -9.07 -4.04 2.13
CA ARG A 66 -10.36 -4.07 1.42
C ARG A 66 -11.52 -3.38 2.15
N LYS A 67 -11.36 -3.06 3.44
CA LYS A 67 -12.39 -2.39 4.26
C LYS A 67 -12.13 -0.90 4.44
N ILE A 68 -11.01 -0.40 3.95
CA ILE A 68 -10.56 0.97 4.18
C ILE A 68 -10.71 1.76 2.88
N GLN A 69 -11.40 2.89 2.99
CA GLN A 69 -11.43 3.92 1.95
C GLN A 69 -11.41 5.28 2.63
N HIS A 70 -10.28 5.98 2.52
CA HIS A 70 -10.10 7.30 3.12
C HIS A 70 -9.00 8.06 2.38
N LYS A 71 -9.19 9.37 2.17
CA LYS A 71 -8.24 10.21 1.40
C LYS A 71 -6.80 10.24 1.95
N ASN A 72 -6.60 9.95 3.23
CA ASN A 72 -5.29 9.90 3.89
C ASN A 72 -4.85 8.48 4.27
N VAL A 73 -5.42 7.45 3.64
CA VAL A 73 -4.96 6.08 3.73
C VAL A 73 -4.84 5.55 2.31
N VAL A 74 -3.68 4.96 1.98
CA VAL A 74 -3.38 4.44 0.65
C VAL A 74 -4.53 3.57 0.13
N GLN A 75 -5.06 3.95 -1.03
CA GLN A 75 -6.18 3.30 -1.68
C GLN A 75 -5.78 1.90 -2.18
N PHE A 76 -6.55 0.91 -1.73
CA PHE A 76 -6.47 -0.45 -2.21
C PHE A 76 -7.27 -0.60 -3.50
N PHE A 77 -6.69 -1.22 -4.52
CA PHE A 77 -7.39 -1.56 -5.76
C PHE A 77 -7.74 -3.04 -5.84
N GLY A 78 -6.91 -3.91 -5.28
CA GLY A 78 -7.20 -5.33 -5.27
C GLY A 78 -5.99 -6.18 -4.91
N ALA A 79 -6.19 -7.49 -4.93
CA ALA A 79 -5.15 -8.46 -4.66
C ALA A 79 -5.33 -9.70 -5.54
N CYS A 80 -4.23 -10.38 -5.84
CA CYS A 80 -4.28 -11.76 -6.30
C CYS A 80 -3.89 -12.65 -5.12
N THR A 81 -4.81 -13.50 -4.67
CA THR A 81 -4.65 -14.35 -3.49
C THR A 81 -4.37 -15.82 -3.86
N THR A 82 -4.26 -16.10 -5.15
CA THR A 82 -4.01 -17.44 -5.68
C THR A 82 -2.54 -17.59 -6.13
N PRO A 83 -1.80 -18.56 -5.57
CA PRO A 83 -0.48 -18.95 -6.07
C PRO A 83 -0.46 -19.28 -7.57
N PRO A 84 0.63 -19.01 -8.30
CA PRO A 84 1.91 -18.48 -7.81
C PRO A 84 1.98 -16.95 -7.73
N ASN A 85 0.92 -16.23 -8.12
CA ASN A 85 0.99 -14.79 -8.38
C ASN A 85 0.46 -13.95 -7.21
N LEU A 86 0.87 -14.27 -5.98
CA LEU A 86 0.40 -13.54 -4.81
C LEU A 86 0.84 -12.07 -4.85
N CYS A 87 -0.11 -11.14 -4.91
CA CYS A 87 0.20 -9.72 -4.90
C CYS A 87 -0.92 -8.86 -4.30
N ILE A 88 -0.54 -7.67 -3.82
CA ILE A 88 -1.44 -6.58 -3.42
C ILE A 88 -1.19 -5.40 -4.35
N VAL A 89 -2.27 -4.77 -4.81
CA VAL A 89 -2.25 -3.63 -5.72
C VAL A 89 -2.90 -2.43 -5.04
N THR A 90 -2.14 -1.35 -4.93
CA THR A 90 -2.57 -0.08 -4.36
C THR A 90 -2.30 1.06 -5.32
N GLU A 91 -2.81 2.25 -5.02
CA GLU A 91 -2.36 3.46 -5.69
C GLU A 91 -0.84 3.64 -5.56
N PHE A 92 -0.24 4.25 -6.59
CA PHE A 92 1.16 4.61 -6.57
C PHE A 92 1.34 6.03 -6.03
N MET A 93 2.14 6.15 -4.97
CA MET A 93 2.43 7.42 -4.30
C MET A 93 3.77 7.98 -4.82
N SER A 94 3.70 8.84 -5.84
CA SER A 94 4.85 9.30 -6.63
C SER A 94 5.81 10.22 -5.86
N GLY A 95 5.35 10.88 -4.80
CA GLY A 95 6.16 11.71 -3.90
C GLY A 95 7.10 10.90 -2.99
N GLY A 96 6.94 9.57 -2.94
CA GLY A 96 7.74 8.69 -2.10
C GLY A 96 7.39 8.84 -0.62
N SER A 97 8.32 8.45 0.26
CA SER A 97 8.07 8.47 1.70
C SER A 97 8.47 9.80 2.36
N ILE A 98 7.80 10.14 3.47
CA ILE A 98 8.22 11.26 4.33
C ILE A 98 9.65 11.04 4.84
N TYR A 99 10.07 9.79 5.07
CA TYR A 99 11.46 9.50 5.42
C TYR A 99 12.44 10.01 4.35
N ASP A 100 12.18 9.72 3.07
CA ASP A 100 13.02 10.19 1.96
C ASP A 100 13.03 11.71 1.87
N LEU A 101 11.87 12.33 2.08
CA LEU A 101 11.72 13.77 2.10
C LEU A 101 12.61 14.41 3.18
N LEU A 102 12.52 13.90 4.42
CA LEU A 102 13.30 14.38 5.57
C LEU A 102 14.81 14.27 5.34
N HIS A 103 15.27 13.24 4.62
CA HIS A 103 16.70 13.02 4.37
C HIS A 103 17.24 13.75 3.13
N LYS A 104 16.39 14.04 2.14
CA LYS A 104 16.78 14.79 0.93
C LYS A 104 16.84 16.30 1.17
N GLN A 105 16.00 16.85 2.06
CA GLN A 105 15.91 18.30 2.26
C GLN A 105 16.92 18.81 3.30
N LYS A 106 17.97 19.48 2.82
CA LYS A 106 19.03 20.06 3.66
C LYS A 106 18.67 21.40 4.30
N SER A 107 17.67 22.11 3.79
CA SER A 107 17.32 23.48 4.20
C SER A 107 16.18 23.56 5.22
N GLY A 108 15.73 22.43 5.77
CA GLY A 108 14.56 22.36 6.65
C GLY A 108 13.23 22.62 5.91
N PHE A 109 12.13 22.32 6.60
CA PHE A 109 10.78 22.39 6.07
C PHE A 109 10.09 23.69 6.43
N LYS A 110 9.27 24.23 5.52
CA LYS A 110 8.35 25.32 5.85
C LYS A 110 7.26 24.78 6.80
N LEU A 111 6.98 25.50 7.87
CA LEU A 111 5.97 25.12 8.87
C LEU A 111 4.60 24.77 8.27
N PRO A 112 4.06 25.48 7.26
CA PRO A 112 2.78 25.11 6.64
C PRO A 112 2.74 23.69 6.07
N LEU A 113 3.83 23.22 5.45
CA LEU A 113 3.92 21.86 4.91
C LEU A 113 3.93 20.82 6.04
N LEU A 114 4.70 21.07 7.10
CA LEU A 114 4.73 20.18 8.27
C LEU A 114 3.35 20.05 8.93
N LEU A 115 2.63 21.18 9.07
CA LEU A 115 1.29 21.17 9.64
C LEU A 115 0.31 20.41 8.74
N LYS A 116 0.41 20.58 7.43
CA LYS A 116 -0.41 19.85 6.46
C LYS A 116 -0.20 18.34 6.57
N LEU A 117 1.05 17.88 6.52
CA LEU A 117 1.42 16.46 6.70
C LEU A 117 0.94 15.92 8.04
N ALA A 118 1.13 16.67 9.14
CA ALA A 118 0.69 16.24 10.46
C ALA A 118 -0.84 16.08 10.56
N ILE A 119 -1.59 17.00 9.95
CA ILE A 119 -3.06 16.94 9.88
C ILE A 119 -3.48 15.71 9.08
N ASP A 120 -2.93 15.51 7.88
CA ASP A 120 -3.29 14.38 7.00
C ASP A 120 -3.01 13.03 7.67
N VAL A 121 -1.85 12.88 8.31
CA VAL A 121 -1.51 11.67 9.09
C VAL A 121 -2.50 11.46 10.24
N SER A 122 -2.84 12.53 10.95
CA SER A 122 -3.78 12.46 12.08
C SER A 122 -5.19 12.09 11.64
N GLU A 123 -5.65 12.61 10.50
CA GLU A 123 -6.95 12.27 9.90
C GLU A 123 -6.98 10.79 9.48
N GLY A 124 -5.94 10.30 8.80
CA GLY A 124 -5.81 8.88 8.43
C GLY A 124 -5.80 7.95 9.64
N MET A 125 -5.02 8.26 10.67
CA MET A 125 -4.96 7.46 11.90
C MET A 125 -6.26 7.51 12.69
N SER A 126 -6.93 8.67 12.75
CA SER A 126 -8.25 8.80 13.38
C SER A 126 -9.27 7.88 12.69
N PHE A 127 -9.30 7.88 11.36
CA PHE A 127 -10.15 6.98 10.58
C PHE A 127 -9.85 5.50 10.88
N LEU A 128 -8.58 5.09 10.87
CA LEU A 128 -8.20 3.70 11.18
C LEU A 128 -8.66 3.29 12.59
N HIS A 129 -8.42 4.14 13.59
CA HIS A 129 -8.81 3.85 14.97
C HIS A 129 -10.33 3.79 15.17
N GLN A 130 -11.10 4.66 14.52
CA GLN A 130 -12.57 4.61 14.54
C GLN A 130 -13.12 3.30 13.95
N ASN A 131 -12.38 2.68 13.03
CA ASN A 131 -12.70 1.38 12.45
C ASN A 131 -12.08 0.20 13.22
N GLY A 132 -11.49 0.44 14.40
CA GLY A 132 -10.90 -0.61 15.25
C GLY A 132 -9.58 -1.17 14.70
N ILE A 133 -8.91 -0.45 13.80
CA ILE A 133 -7.69 -0.89 13.13
C ILE A 133 -6.48 -0.21 13.79
N MET A 134 -5.56 -1.02 14.33
CA MET A 134 -4.27 -0.53 14.80
C MET A 134 -3.22 -0.73 13.72
N HIS A 135 -2.58 0.34 13.24
CA HIS A 135 -1.55 0.24 12.19
C HIS A 135 -0.30 -0.54 12.63
N ARG A 136 0.13 -0.40 13.90
CA ARG A 136 1.28 -1.09 14.53
C ARG A 136 2.69 -0.81 13.98
N ASP A 137 2.81 -0.14 12.85
CA ASP A 137 4.10 0.21 12.22
C ASP A 137 4.07 1.65 11.66
N LEU A 138 3.49 2.58 12.43
CA LEU A 138 3.44 3.99 12.02
C LEU A 138 4.83 4.62 12.16
N LYS A 139 5.45 4.95 11.03
CA LYS A 139 6.78 5.58 10.93
C LYS A 139 6.89 6.37 9.63
N ALA A 140 7.83 7.31 9.56
CA ALA A 140 8.02 8.18 8.39
C ALA A 140 8.24 7.42 7.06
N ALA A 141 8.79 6.19 7.11
CA ALA A 141 8.98 5.36 5.93
C ALA A 141 7.68 4.75 5.37
N ASN A 142 6.62 4.66 6.18
CA ASN A 142 5.30 4.16 5.78
C ASN A 142 4.29 5.28 5.53
N LEU A 143 4.71 6.54 5.65
CA LEU A 143 3.92 7.70 5.29
C LEU A 143 4.32 8.12 3.88
N LEU A 144 3.40 7.98 2.93
CA LEU A 144 3.66 8.20 1.51
C LEU A 144 2.96 9.48 1.04
N MET A 145 3.55 10.13 0.04
CA MET A 145 3.06 11.37 -0.55
C MET A 145 2.68 11.17 -2.01
N ASP A 146 1.62 11.83 -2.42
CA ASP A 146 1.23 11.90 -3.84
C ASP A 146 2.07 12.97 -4.56
N GLU A 147 1.65 13.34 -5.77
CA GLU A 147 2.30 14.38 -6.57
C GLU A 147 2.12 15.80 -6.02
N ASN A 148 1.16 16.01 -5.12
CA ASN A 148 0.80 17.33 -4.57
C ASN A 148 1.45 17.61 -3.20
N GLY A 149 2.04 16.58 -2.57
CA GLY A 149 2.79 16.71 -1.30
C GLY A 149 1.89 16.58 -0.08
#